data_AF-A0A934JAD5-F1
#
_entry.id   AF-A0A934JAD5-F1
#
_cell.length_a   1.000
_cell.length_b   1.000
_cell.length_c   1.000
_cell.angle_alpha   90.00
_cell.angle_beta   90.00
_cell.angle_gamma   90.00
#
_symmetry.space_group_name_H-M   'P 1'
#
loop_
_entity.id
_entity.type
_entity.pdbx_description
1 polymer ?
#
loop_
_entity_poly.entity_id
_entity_poly.type
_entity_poly.pdbx_seq_one_letter_code
_entity_poly.pdbx_strand_id
1 'polypeptide(L)' 'MKWIYWVRLYDTKFQAGCLVKRMEDDWWIYGYNSPSEAEVFRSRRGRYGVRFKV' A
#
# COMPACT_ATOMS: atom_id res chain seq x y z
N MET A 1 -10.68 -11.00 7.86
CA MET A 1 -10.03 -10.02 6.95
C MET A 1 -8.52 -10.20 7.06
N LYS A 2 -7.82 -10.41 5.94
CA LYS A 2 -6.36 -10.63 5.91
C LYS A 2 -5.70 -9.44 5.22
N TRP A 3 -4.57 -8.99 5.75
CA TRP A 3 -3.73 -7.99 5.08
C TRP A 3 -3.10 -8.59 3.83
N ILE A 4 -3.18 -7.86 2.72
CA ILE A 4 -2.49 -8.18 1.47
C ILE A 4 -1.27 -7.28 1.40
N TYR A 5 -0.11 -7.87 1.09
CA TYR A 5 1.16 -7.15 1.02
C TYR A 5 1.49 -6.83 -0.44
N TRP A 6 1.80 -5.57 -0.70
CA TRP A 6 2.31 -5.17 -2.00
C TRP A 6 3.67 -5.80 -2.24
N VAL A 7 3.89 -6.26 -3.48
CA VAL A 7 5.07 -7.05 -3.87
C VAL A 7 6.39 -6.27 -3.70
N ARG A 8 6.35 -4.94 -3.78
CA ARG A 8 7.55 -4.09 -3.81
C ARG A 8 7.82 -3.42 -2.47
N LEU A 9 9.11 -3.38 -2.11
CA LEU A 9 9.64 -2.52 -1.05
C LEU A 9 10.32 -1.27 -1.64
N TYR A 10 10.32 -0.21 -0.85
CA TYR A 10 10.82 1.12 -1.18
C TYR A 10 11.89 1.56 -0.18
N ASP A 11 12.77 2.45 -0.61
CA ASP A 11 13.89 2.91 0.21
C ASP A 11 13.46 4.00 1.19
N THR A 12 12.43 4.78 0.84
CA THR A 12 11.90 5.84 1.71
C THR A 12 10.42 5.64 2.04
N LYS A 13 10.01 6.16 3.21
CA LYS A 13 8.59 6.19 3.61
C LYS A 13 7.75 6.98 2.61
N PHE A 14 8.33 8.04 2.03
CA PHE A 14 7.67 8.89 1.04
C PHE A 14 7.27 8.11 -0.21
N GLN A 15 8.19 7.33 -0.79
CA GLN A 15 7.92 6.50 -1.96
C GLN A 15 6.78 5.49 -1.72
N ALA A 16 6.79 4.82 -0.56
CA ALA A 16 5.71 3.91 -0.17
C ALA A 16 4.38 4.66 0.07
N GLY A 17 4.44 5.87 0.62
CA GLY A 17 3.29 6.75 0.84
C GLY A 17 2.63 7.19 -0.45
N CYS A 18 3.40 7.46 -1.52
CA CYS A 18 2.84 7.74 -2.83
C CYS A 18 1.96 6.59 -3.35
N LEU A 19 2.35 5.33 -3.11
CA LEU A 19 1.54 4.18 -3.50
C LEU A 19 0.28 4.06 -2.65
N VAL A 20 0.36 4.28 -1.34
CA VAL A 20 -0.83 4.31 -0.46
C VAL A 20 -1.81 5.35 -0.97
N LYS A 21 -1.33 6.57 -1.23
CA LYS A 21 -2.21 7.65 -1.70
C LYS A 21 -2.84 7.34 -3.04
N ARG A 22 -2.06 6.73 -3.94
CA ARG A 22 -2.57 6.22 -5.21
C ARG A 22 -3.64 5.15 -5.01
N MET A 23 -3.46 4.21 -4.08
CA MET A 23 -4.46 3.17 -3.78
C MET A 23 -5.76 3.72 -3.19
N GLU A 24 -5.68 4.81 -2.41
CA GLU A 24 -6.86 5.54 -1.90
C GLU A 24 -7.58 6.30 -3.03
N ASP A 25 -6.83 6.88 -3.96
CA ASP A 25 -7.39 7.78 -4.99
C ASP A 25 -7.79 7.03 -6.28
N ASP A 26 -7.18 5.87 -6.61
CA ASP A 26 -7.44 5.06 -7.82
C ASP A 26 -8.72 4.18 -7.71
N TRP A 27 -9.85 4.77 -7.29
CA TRP A 27 -11.17 4.14 -7.47
C TRP A 27 -11.55 3.92 -8.95
N TRP A 28 -10.84 4.58 -9.88
CA TRP A 28 -11.10 4.52 -11.32
C TRP A 28 -10.46 3.30 -12.01
N ILE A 29 -9.34 2.76 -11.49
CA ILE A 29 -8.61 1.66 -12.15
C ILE A 29 -9.04 0.27 -11.63
N TYR A 30 -9.46 0.16 -10.37
CA TYR A 30 -9.72 -1.14 -9.71
C TYR A 30 -11.21 -1.53 -9.57
N GLY A 31 -12.15 -0.66 -9.97
CA GLY A 31 -13.59 -0.93 -9.85
C GLY A 31 -14.08 -1.01 -8.39
N TYR A 32 -15.09 -1.84 -8.10
CA TYR A 32 -15.76 -1.93 -6.78
C TYR A 32 -14.93 -2.55 -5.64
N ASN A 33 -13.73 -3.09 -5.93
CA ASN A 33 -12.85 -3.72 -4.93
C ASN A 33 -11.67 -2.81 -4.58
N SER A 34 -11.95 -1.52 -4.40
CA SER A 34 -10.93 -0.59 -3.88
C SER A 34 -10.52 -1.01 -2.48
N PRO A 35 -9.24 -0.85 -2.12
CA PRO A 35 -8.79 -1.16 -0.78
C PRO A 35 -9.52 -0.28 0.24
N SER A 36 -10.14 -0.90 1.23
CA SER A 36 -10.81 -0.19 2.33
C SER A 36 -9.82 0.49 3.28
N GLU A 37 -8.59 -0.05 3.35
CA GLU A 37 -7.51 0.50 4.18
C GLU A 37 -6.16 0.18 3.53
N ALA A 38 -5.26 1.14 3.45
CA ALA A 38 -3.89 0.96 2.98
C ALA A 38 -2.90 1.71 3.89
N GLU A 39 -1.79 1.07 4.24
CA GLU A 39 -0.80 1.67 5.14
C GLU A 39 0.65 1.28 4.81
N VAL A 40 1.57 2.16 5.17
CA VAL A 40 3.01 1.92 5.06
C VAL A 40 3.51 1.17 6.30
N PHE A 41 4.21 0.07 6.10
CA PHE A 41 4.95 -0.62 7.17
C PHE A 41 6.46 -0.56 6.92
N ARG A 42 7.24 -0.70 7.99
CA ARG A 42 8.70 -0.85 7.90
C ARG A 42 9.09 -2.31 8.03
N SER A 43 9.82 -2.83 7.04
CA SER A 43 10.40 -4.17 7.08
C SER A 43 11.50 -4.26 8.14
N ARG A 44 11.81 -5.49 8.58
CA ARG A 44 12.91 -5.75 9.53
C ARG A 44 14.28 -5.29 9.01
N ARG A 45 14.45 -5.18 7.69
CA ARG A 45 15.68 -4.71 7.04
C ARG A 45 15.66 -3.19 6.75
N GLY A 46 14.73 -2.45 7.34
CA GLY A 46 14.69 -0.99 7.27
C GLY A 46 13.94 -0.39 6.08
N ARG A 47 13.71 -1.16 5.00
CA ARG A 47 12.93 -0.74 3.82
C ARG A 47 11.42 -0.65 4.11
N TYR A 48 10.69 0.12 3.32
CA TYR A 48 9.26 0.39 3.49
C TYR A 48 8.42 -0.42 2.52
N GLY A 49 7.29 -0.96 2.97
CA GLY A 49 6.33 -1.64 2.12
C GLY A 49 4.93 -1.11 2.35
N VAL A 50 4.00 -1.51 1.49
CA VAL A 50 2.57 -1.17 1.62
C VAL A 50 1.79 -2.45 1.88
N ARG A 51 0.85 -2.39 2.82
CA ARG A 51 -0.17 -3.44 3.01
C ARG A 51 -1.55 -2.81 2.94
N PHE A 52 -2.51 -3.58 2.46
CA PHE A 52 -3.88 -3.10 2.29
C PHE A 52 -4.92 -4.19 2.58
N LYS A 53 -6.15 -3.78 2.83
CA LYS A 53 -7.33 -4.64 2.95
C LYS A 53 -8.25 -4.33 1.77
N VAL A 54 -8.87 -5.36 1.21
CA VAL A 54 -10.03 -5.24 0.31
C VAL A 54 -11.26 -5.36 1.20
#